data_AF-A0A959AF97-F1
#
_entry.id   AF-A0A959AF97-F1
#
_cell.length_a   1.000
_cell.length_b   1.000
_cell.length_c   1.000
_cell.angle_alpha   90.00
_cell.angle_beta   90.00
_cell.angle_gamma   90.00
#
_symmetry.space_group_name_H-M   'P 1'
#
loop_
_entity.id
_entity.type
_entity.pdbx_description
1 polymer ?
#
loop_
_entity_poly.entity_id
_entity_poly.type
_entity_poly.pdbx_seq_one_letter_code
_entity_poly.pdbx_strand_id
1 'polypeptide(L)'
;MKHFTTKRATIERQYQKVKAEIMQERQPCCAGCGTWQGSITFSHRIPRSRRVDLIAEKQNIDLMCPACHDKVETGRYDELQNGDEIICYIAENEPELLELKKIKQDLRVK
;
A
#
# COMPACT_ATOMS: atom_id res chain seq x y z
N MET A 1 -6.15 17.29 20.57
CA MET A 1 -5.26 17.35 19.39
C MET A 1 -4.15 16.31 19.59
N LYS A 2 -3.93 15.36 18.67
CA LYS A 2 -2.85 14.37 18.84
C LYS A 2 -1.50 15.08 18.74
N HIS A 3 -0.64 14.96 19.76
CA HIS A 3 0.69 15.55 19.76
C HIS A 3 1.61 14.70 18.89
N PHE A 4 2.04 15.23 17.74
CA PHE A 4 3.05 14.57 16.90
C PHE A 4 4.44 15.11 17.23
N THR A 5 5.45 14.26 17.06
CA THR A 5 6.83 14.74 16.99
C THR A 5 7.01 15.56 15.70
N THR A 6 7.97 16.50 15.68
CA THR A 6 8.25 17.32 14.50
C THR A 6 8.51 16.47 13.25
N LYS A 7 9.26 15.37 13.41
CA LYS A 7 9.53 14.41 12.33
C LYS A 7 8.24 13.80 11.77
N ARG A 8 7.33 13.34 12.63
CA ARG A 8 6.06 12.72 12.22
C ARG A 8 5.11 13.73 11.56
N ALA A 9 5.11 14.99 12.03
CA ALA A 9 4.34 16.05 11.41
C ALA A 9 4.83 16.36 9.98
N THR A 10 6.15 16.37 9.75
CA THR A 10 6.72 16.55 8.40
C THR A 10 6.30 15.43 7.46
N ILE A 11 6.43 14.17 7.89
CA ILE A 11 6.03 13.00 7.08
C ILE A 11 4.55 13.05 6.74
N GLU A 12 3.68 13.39 7.70
CA GLU A 12 2.24 13.46 7.45
C GLU A 12 1.89 14.58 6.45
N ARG A 13 2.56 15.74 6.51
CA ARG A 13 2.39 16.81 5.51
C ARG A 13 2.81 16.35 4.11
N GLN A 14 3.94 15.65 3.99
CA GLN A 14 4.39 15.09 2.71
C GLN A 14 3.39 14.06 2.18
N TYR A 15 2.90 13.17 3.05
CA TYR A 15 1.91 12.17 2.70
C TYR A 15 0.60 12.80 2.18
N GLN A 16 0.09 13.86 2.81
CA GLN A 16 -1.11 14.54 2.31
C GLN A 16 -0.89 15.20 0.93
N LYS A 17 0.32 15.74 0.65
CA LYS A 17 0.66 16.26 -0.69
C LYS A 17 0.64 15.15 -1.73
N VAL A 18 1.29 14.03 -1.45
CA VAL A 18 1.36 12.87 -2.36
C VAL A 18 -0.03 12.29 -2.63
N LYS A 19 -0.91 12.23 -1.62
CA LYS A 19 -2.31 11.84 -1.84
C LYS A 19 -3.03 12.78 -2.81
N ALA A 20 -2.83 14.09 -2.69
CA ALA A 20 -3.43 15.06 -3.60
C ALA A 20 -2.91 14.88 -5.03
N GLU A 21 -1.60 14.68 -5.19
CA GLU A 21 -0.97 14.40 -6.49
C GLU A 21 -1.52 13.10 -7.12
N ILE A 22 -1.62 12.01 -6.35
CA ILE A 22 -2.19 10.74 -6.82
C ILE A 22 -3.62 10.93 -7.34
N MET A 23 -4.45 11.70 -6.64
CA MET A 23 -5.83 11.97 -7.06
C MET A 23 -5.93 12.84 -8.31
N GLN A 24 -4.90 13.61 -8.62
CA GLN A 24 -4.82 14.43 -9.85
C GLN A 24 -4.30 13.62 -11.03
N GLU A 25 -3.33 12.73 -10.80
CA GLU A 25 -2.62 12.00 -11.85
C GLU A 25 -3.27 10.67 -12.22
N ARG A 26 -3.99 10.03 -11.28
CA ARG A 26 -4.51 8.68 -11.43
C ARG A 26 -6.02 8.66 -11.46
N GLN A 27 -6.57 7.70 -12.19
CA GLN A 27 -8.00 7.44 -12.18
C GLN A 27 -8.43 6.97 -10.79
N PRO A 28 -9.57 7.45 -10.25
CA PRO A 28 -10.08 7.06 -8.93
C PRO A 28 -10.74 5.66 -8.96
N CYS A 29 -10.05 4.68 -9.52
CA CYS A 29 -10.47 3.28 -9.56
C CYS A 29 -9.51 2.40 -8.75
N CYS A 30 -9.99 1.23 -8.33
CA CYS A 30 -9.18 0.27 -7.62
C CYS A 30 -8.13 -0.35 -8.56
N ALA A 31 -6.84 -0.18 -8.28
CA ALA A 31 -5.75 -0.81 -9.02
C ALA A 31 -5.76 -2.35 -8.93
N GLY A 32 -6.34 -2.90 -7.86
CA GLY A 32 -6.40 -4.35 -7.65
C GLY A 32 -7.51 -5.07 -8.41
N CYS A 33 -8.62 -4.41 -8.76
CA CYS A 33 -9.75 -5.05 -9.43
C CYS A 33 -10.49 -4.19 -10.47
N GLY A 34 -10.07 -2.95 -10.70
CA GLY A 34 -10.65 -2.02 -11.66
C GLY A 34 -11.98 -1.38 -11.23
N THR A 35 -12.54 -1.69 -10.05
CA THR A 35 -13.82 -1.13 -9.64
C THR A 35 -13.74 0.39 -9.41
N TRP A 36 -14.81 1.07 -9.81
CA TRP A 36 -15.07 2.49 -9.55
C TRP A 36 -16.07 2.69 -8.42
N GLN A 37 -16.61 1.60 -7.88
CA GLN A 37 -17.69 1.61 -6.90
C GLN A 37 -17.16 1.45 -5.48
N GLY A 38 -17.81 2.13 -4.53
CA GLY A 38 -17.48 2.07 -3.12
C GLY A 38 -16.33 2.99 -2.71
N SER A 39 -15.84 2.81 -1.49
CA SER A 39 -14.72 3.60 -0.97
C SER A 39 -13.41 3.16 -1.61
N ILE A 40 -12.67 4.11 -2.19
CA ILE A 40 -11.30 3.90 -2.65
C ILE A 40 -10.35 4.53 -1.63
N THR A 41 -9.35 3.78 -1.21
CA THR A 41 -8.39 4.14 -0.16
C THR A 41 -6.97 4.10 -0.70
N PHE A 42 -6.04 4.75 0.00
CA PHE A 42 -4.62 4.74 -0.33
C PHE A 42 -3.96 3.56 0.39
N SER A 43 -3.71 2.50 -0.37
CA SER A 43 -3.10 1.26 0.11
C SER A 43 -1.58 1.33 -0.05
N HIS A 44 -0.83 1.02 1.01
CA HIS A 44 0.63 0.95 0.94
C HIS A 44 1.09 -0.45 0.52
N ARG A 45 1.99 -0.56 -0.45
CA ARG A 45 2.62 -1.84 -0.87
C ARG A 45 3.50 -2.39 0.27
N ILE A 46 4.34 -1.53 0.85
CA ILE A 46 5.11 -1.78 2.07
C ILE A 46 4.48 -0.99 3.23
N PRO A 47 4.03 -1.65 4.32
CA PRO A 47 3.32 -1.00 5.41
C PRO A 47 4.10 0.15 6.06
N ARG A 48 3.37 1.22 6.43
CA ARG A 48 3.90 2.41 7.11
C ARG A 48 4.67 2.09 8.40
N SER A 49 4.28 1.02 9.10
CA SER A 49 4.93 0.57 10.34
C SER A 49 6.29 -0.07 10.11
N ARG A 50 6.56 -0.57 8.90
CA ARG A 50 7.81 -1.25 8.54
C ARG A 50 8.82 -0.29 7.93
N ARG A 51 8.38 0.55 6.98
CA ARG A 51 9.24 1.51 6.28
C ARG A 51 8.66 2.92 6.33
N VAL A 52 9.07 3.65 7.36
CA VAL A 52 8.60 5.02 7.63
C VAL A 52 9.06 6.00 6.55
N ASP A 53 10.24 5.75 5.98
CA ASP A 53 10.81 6.48 4.85
C ASP A 53 9.96 6.37 3.58
N LEU A 54 9.27 5.24 3.38
CA LEU A 54 8.44 5.00 2.19
C LEU A 54 6.97 5.46 2.34
N ILE A 55 6.61 6.11 3.45
CA ILE A 55 5.20 6.51 3.71
C ILE A 55 4.67 7.48 2.66
N ALA A 56 5.52 8.41 2.22
CA ALA A 56 5.18 9.45 1.25
C ALA A 56 5.73 9.14 -0.16
N GLU A 57 6.17 7.91 -0.41
CA GLU A 57 6.63 7.52 -1.75
C GLU A 57 5.43 7.13 -2.62
N LYS A 58 5.27 7.84 -3.73
CA LYS A 58 4.09 7.71 -4.61
C LYS A 58 3.97 6.31 -5.21
N GLN A 59 5.10 5.66 -5.51
CA GLN A 59 5.16 4.29 -6.03
C GLN A 59 4.81 3.24 -4.97
N ASN A 60 4.94 3.58 -3.68
CA ASN A 60 4.55 2.70 -2.58
C ASN A 60 3.03 2.73 -2.32
N ILE A 61 2.26 3.56 -3.03
CA ILE A 61 0.84 3.80 -2.75
C ILE A 61 0.01 3.45 -3.98
N ASP A 62 -1.00 2.59 -3.80
CA ASP A 62 -2.01 2.27 -4.81
C ASP A 62 -3.40 2.70 -4.33
N LEU A 63 -4.29 3.02 -5.27
CA LEU A 63 -5.70 3.25 -4.97
C LEU A 63 -6.42 1.89 -4.92
N MET A 64 -7.03 1.56 -3.79
CA MET A 64 -7.67 0.24 -3.61
C MET A 64 -9.00 0.31 -2.87
N CYS A 65 -9.95 -0.51 -3.29
CA CYS A 65 -11.14 -0.81 -2.49
C CYS A 65 -10.75 -1.64 -1.24
N PRO A 66 -11.60 -1.70 -0.20
CA PRO A 66 -11.28 -2.40 1.05
C PRO A 66 -10.89 -3.87 0.83
N ALA A 67 -11.60 -4.58 -0.06
CA ALA A 67 -11.32 -5.98 -0.34
C ALA A 67 -9.94 -6.21 -0.97
N CYS A 68 -9.48 -5.31 -1.84
CA CYS A 68 -8.14 -5.40 -2.43
C CYS A 68 -7.05 -4.93 -1.46
N HIS A 69 -7.33 -3.92 -0.65
CA HIS A 69 -6.44 -3.48 0.42
C HIS A 69 -6.13 -4.64 1.39
N ASP A 70 -7.16 -5.39 1.80
CA ASP A 70 -6.99 -6.56 2.67
C ASP A 70 -6.13 -7.66 2.03
N LYS A 71 -6.20 -7.83 0.70
CA LYS A 71 -5.33 -8.78 -0.02
C LYS A 71 -3.86 -8.38 0.05
N VAL A 72 -3.54 -7.09 -0.12
CA VAL A 72 -2.18 -6.56 0.07
C VAL A 72 -1.69 -6.78 1.50
N GLU A 73 -2.54 -6.48 2.49
CA GLU A 73 -2.22 -6.67 3.91
C GLU A 73 -1.99 -8.16 4.26
N THR A 74 -2.60 -9.07 3.50
CA THR A 74 -2.50 -10.51 3.71
C THR A 74 -1.52 -11.22 2.77
N GLY A 75 -0.92 -10.51 1.81
CA GLY A 75 0.05 -11.05 0.86
C GLY A 75 -0.55 -11.75 -0.35
N ARG A 76 -1.88 -11.71 -0.54
CA ARG A 76 -2.61 -12.40 -1.62
C ARG A 76 -2.54 -11.61 -2.92
N TYR A 77 -1.31 -11.39 -3.39
CA TYR A 77 -1.00 -10.55 -4.53
C TYR A 77 -1.44 -11.18 -5.85
N ASP A 78 -1.44 -12.51 -5.94
CA ASP A 78 -1.96 -13.30 -7.06
C ASP A 78 -3.46 -13.06 -7.34
N GLU A 79 -4.21 -12.58 -6.35
CA GLU A 79 -5.62 -12.22 -6.48
C GLU A 79 -5.85 -10.74 -6.91
N LEU A 80 -4.80 -10.02 -7.31
CA LEU A 80 -4.84 -8.59 -7.68
C LEU A 80 -4.35 -8.39 -9.11
N GLN A 81 -5.02 -7.51 -9.85
CA GLN A 81 -4.61 -7.14 -11.22
C GLN A 81 -3.21 -6.53 -11.27
N ASN A 82 -2.84 -5.71 -10.28
CA ASN A 82 -1.52 -5.12 -10.14
C ASN A 82 -0.58 -5.93 -9.22
N GLY A 83 -0.87 -7.21 -8.99
CA GLY A 83 -0.14 -8.09 -8.08
C GLY A 83 1.36 -8.17 -8.36
N ASP A 84 1.72 -8.37 -9.63
CA ASP A 84 3.11 -8.48 -10.07
C ASP A 84 3.90 -7.19 -9.80
N GLU A 85 3.31 -6.02 -10.04
CA GLU A 85 3.94 -4.74 -9.75
C GLU A 85 4.20 -4.56 -8.25
N ILE A 86 3.28 -5.02 -7.41
CA ILE A 86 3.43 -4.97 -5.96
C ILE A 86 4.59 -5.88 -5.54
N ILE A 87 4.65 -7.10 -6.08
CA ILE A 87 5.72 -8.06 -5.79
C ILE A 87 7.07 -7.50 -6.22
N CYS A 88 7.20 -6.98 -7.44
CA CYS A 88 8.45 -6.38 -7.93
C CYS A 88 8.89 -5.22 -7.04
N TYR A 89 7.97 -4.31 -6.69
CA TYR A 89 8.29 -3.18 -5.83
C TYR A 89 8.79 -3.62 -4.44
N ILE A 90 8.12 -4.60 -3.83
CA ILE A 90 8.54 -5.10 -2.51
C ILE A 90 9.88 -5.86 -2.64
N ALA A 91 10.08 -6.65 -3.68
CA ALA A 91 11.34 -7.39 -3.89
C ALA A 91 12.55 -6.43 -3.99
N GLU A 92 12.38 -5.30 -4.66
CA GLU A 92 13.42 -4.29 -4.82
C GLU A 92 13.70 -3.50 -3.54
N ASN A 93 12.65 -3.18 -2.77
CA ASN A 93 12.76 -2.25 -1.65
C ASN A 93 12.83 -2.91 -0.26
N GLU A 94 12.24 -4.09 -0.09
CA GLU A 94 12.09 -4.81 1.17
C GLU A 94 11.86 -6.34 0.95
N PRO A 95 12.86 -7.06 0.40
CA PRO A 95 12.70 -8.48 0.01
C PRO A 95 12.30 -9.39 1.18
N GLU A 96 12.77 -9.08 2.41
CA GLU A 96 12.39 -9.83 3.61
C GLU A 96 10.88 -9.79 3.92
N LEU A 97 10.17 -8.74 3.48
CA LEU A 97 8.72 -8.66 3.66
C LEU A 97 8.01 -9.71 2.82
N LEU A 98 8.48 -10.01 1.60
CA LEU A 98 7.87 -11.04 0.76
C LEU A 98 7.94 -12.41 1.42
N GLU A 99 9.10 -12.77 1.97
CA GLU A 99 9.27 -14.05 2.66
C GLU A 99 8.36 -14.17 3.88
N LEU A 100 8.24 -13.09 4.67
CA LEU A 100 7.32 -13.06 5.81
C LEU A 100 5.85 -13.17 5.40
N LYS A 101 5.46 -12.57 4.27
CA LYS A 101 4.10 -12.66 3.74
C LYS A 101 3.78 -14.08 3.25
N LYS A 102 4.71 -14.75 2.55
CA LYS A 102 4.58 -16.15 2.13
C LYS A 102 4.40 -17.08 3.32
N ILE A 103 5.26 -16.98 4.33
CA ILE A 103 5.14 -17.79 5.57
C ILE A 103 3.77 -17.59 6.22
N LYS A 104 3.30 -16.34 6.31
CA LYS A 104 1.99 -16.03 6.90
C LYS A 104 0.82 -16.59 6.10
N GLN A 105 0.93 -16.67 4.77
CA GLN A 105 -0.06 -17.32 3.92
C GLN A 105 -0.08 -18.82 4.15
N ASP A 106 1.08 -19.47 4.17
CA ASP A 106 1.18 -20.92 4.39
C ASP A 106 0.61 -21.34 5.75
N LEU A 107 0.78 -20.50 6.78
CA LEU A 107 0.20 -20.72 8.10
C LEU A 107 -1.32 -20.52 8.16
N ARG A 108 -1.93 -19.81 7.20
CA ARG A 108 -3.38 -19.62 7.12
C ARG A 108 -4.11 -20.74 6.38
N VAL A 109 -3.39 -21.51 5.58
CA VAL A 109 -3.93 -22.64 4.79
C VAL A 109 -3.88 -23.96 5.58
N LYS A 110 -3.20 -23.97 6.74
CA LYS A 110 -3.18 -25.09 7.70
C LYS A 110 -4.21 -24.91 8.80
#